data_AF-A0A4P5VKP8-F1
#
_entry.id   AF-A0A4P5VKP8-F1
#
_cell.length_a   1.000
_cell.length_b   1.000
_cell.length_c   1.000
_cell.angle_alpha   90.00
_cell.angle_beta   90.00
_cell.angle_gamma   90.00
#
_symmetry.space_group_name_H-M   'P 1'
#
loop_
_entity.id
_entity.type
_entity.pdbx_description
1 polymer ?
#
loop_
_entity_poly.entity_id
_entity_poly.type
_entity_poly.pdbx_seq_one_letter_code
_entity_poly.pdbx_strand_id
1 'polypeptide(L)'
;MGALGGWGAALSQQLEPQNELGSIGIMYDDFAMDVTTISPKFQVVIPKRVREQFGLSPGQTLQVIALPGRIELVPTQTPAALRGFLPGKNTFQREGDRL
;
A
#
# COMPACT_ATOMS: atom_id res chain seq x y z
N MET A 1 -61.28 22.19 8.59
CA MET A 1 -60.13 23.04 8.20
C MET A 1 -58.88 22.46 8.83
N GLY A 2 -57.90 22.02 8.00
CA GLY A 2 -56.45 21.75 8.21
C GLY A 2 -55.95 21.04 9.48
N ALA A 3 -54.93 20.18 9.49
CA ALA A 3 -53.94 19.69 8.53
C ALA A 3 -53.37 18.38 9.14
N LEU A 4 -53.20 17.25 8.43
CA LEU A 4 -52.04 16.87 7.60
C LEU A 4 -50.67 17.35 8.14
N GLY A 5 -49.81 16.40 8.52
CA GLY A 5 -48.37 16.60 8.78
C GLY A 5 -47.98 16.18 10.21
N GLY A 6 -46.99 15.34 10.47
CA GLY A 6 -46.04 14.71 9.57
C GLY A 6 -45.45 13.48 10.26
N TRP A 7 -45.42 12.39 9.50
CA TRP A 7 -44.53 11.26 9.74
C TRP A 7 -43.12 11.78 9.42
N GLY A 8 -42.42 12.31 10.43
CA GLY A 8 -41.16 13.01 10.19
C GLY A 8 -40.20 13.02 11.38
N ALA A 9 -40.39 12.14 12.37
CA ALA A 9 -39.54 12.10 13.56
C ALA A 9 -39.04 10.68 13.94
N ALA A 10 -39.24 9.69 13.07
CA ALA A 10 -38.83 8.30 13.32
C ALA A 10 -37.59 7.86 12.50
N LEU A 11 -36.82 8.80 11.95
CA LEU A 11 -35.64 8.47 11.15
C LEU A 11 -34.50 9.48 11.35
N SER A 12 -34.14 9.73 12.61
CA SER A 12 -32.94 10.51 12.97
C SER A 12 -32.00 9.77 13.93
N GLN A 13 -32.12 8.44 14.02
CA GLN A 13 -31.13 7.58 14.70
C GLN A 13 -30.31 6.74 13.71
N GLN A 14 -30.08 7.27 12.51
CA GLN A 14 -29.26 6.62 11.50
C GLN A 14 -27.84 7.23 11.54
N LEU A 15 -26.91 6.46 12.11
CA LEU A 15 -25.46 6.50 11.92
C LEU A 15 -24.68 7.61 12.64
N GLU A 16 -24.60 7.52 13.96
CA GLU A 16 -23.34 7.86 14.64
C GLU A 16 -22.27 6.88 14.10
N PRO A 17 -21.17 7.33 13.46
CA PRO A 17 -20.07 6.43 13.18
C PRO A 17 -19.51 5.97 14.53
N GLN A 18 -19.68 4.68 14.82
CA GLN A 18 -18.99 3.98 15.90
C GLN A 18 -17.49 4.00 15.61
N ASN A 19 -16.84 5.15 15.81
CA ASN A 19 -15.39 5.26 15.94
C ASN A 19 -15.00 4.84 17.37
N GLU A 20 -15.42 3.64 17.75
CA GLU A 20 -14.94 2.92 18.93
C GLU A 20 -14.28 1.61 18.50
N LEU A 21 -13.35 1.68 17.55
CA LEU A 21 -12.26 0.70 17.53
C LEU A 21 -11.26 1.10 18.61
N GLY A 22 -11.68 0.83 19.84
CA GLY A 22 -10.80 0.75 20.99
C GLY A 22 -9.62 -0.16 20.64
N SER A 23 -8.43 0.43 20.76
CA SER A 23 -7.19 -0.21 21.19
C SER A 23 -7.30 -1.72 21.46
N ILE A 24 -7.17 -2.53 20.41
CA ILE A 24 -6.60 -3.86 20.59
C ILE A 24 -5.11 -3.62 20.81
N GLY A 25 -4.75 -3.49 22.08
CA GLY A 25 -3.37 -3.46 22.54
C GLY A 25 -2.69 -4.79 22.24
N ILE A 26 -2.15 -4.91 21.04
CA ILE A 26 -1.14 -5.89 20.65
C ILE A 26 0.01 -5.13 19.99
N MET A 27 0.94 -4.59 20.78
CA MET A 27 2.34 -4.33 20.37
C MET A 27 2.57 -3.48 19.08
N TYR A 28 1.70 -2.54 18.73
CA TYR A 28 1.77 -1.76 17.48
C TYR A 28 2.29 -0.32 17.68
N ASP A 29 3.59 -0.12 17.82
CA ASP A 29 4.23 1.19 17.60
C ASP A 29 4.71 1.37 16.14
N ASP A 30 4.77 0.29 15.34
CA ASP A 30 5.42 0.30 14.02
C ASP A 30 4.52 0.65 12.82
N PHE A 31 3.19 0.68 12.96
CA PHE A 31 2.27 1.00 11.87
C PHE A 31 1.68 2.41 12.03
N ALA A 32 2.51 3.45 11.88
CA ALA A 32 1.96 4.78 11.66
C ALA A 32 1.20 4.80 10.32
N MET A 33 -0.10 5.06 10.36
CA MET A 33 -0.93 5.20 9.17
C MET A 33 -0.72 6.57 8.54
N ASP A 34 -0.07 6.60 7.37
CA ASP A 34 0.06 7.81 6.55
C ASP A 34 -1.06 7.85 5.49
N VAL A 35 -1.79 8.98 5.42
CA VAL A 35 -2.83 9.21 4.42
C VAL A 35 -2.33 10.22 3.38
N THR A 36 -2.53 9.91 2.11
CA THR A 36 -2.23 10.81 0.99
C THR A 36 -3.41 10.88 0.03
N THR A 37 -3.57 12.02 -0.63
CA THR A 37 -4.60 12.22 -1.65
C THR A 37 -4.07 11.85 -3.04
N ILE A 38 -4.96 11.41 -3.91
CA ILE A 38 -4.68 11.17 -5.32
C ILE A 38 -4.81 12.49 -6.08
N SER A 39 -3.78 12.89 -6.82
CA SER A 39 -3.81 14.09 -7.67
C SER A 39 -4.68 13.90 -8.92
N PRO A 40 -5.06 14.97 -9.65
CA PRO A 40 -5.87 14.86 -10.88
C PRO A 40 -5.25 13.99 -11.98
N LYS A 41 -3.94 13.77 -11.95
CA LYS A 41 -3.21 12.88 -12.88
C LYS A 41 -3.06 11.46 -12.34
N PHE A 42 -3.85 11.09 -11.33
CA PHE A 42 -3.80 9.79 -10.66
C PHE A 42 -2.45 9.48 -9.98
N GLN A 43 -1.65 10.51 -9.68
CA GLN A 43 -0.40 10.34 -8.93
C GLN A 43 -0.68 10.34 -7.44
N VAL A 44 0.00 9.45 -6.73
CA VAL A 44 -0.01 9.36 -5.27
C VAL A 44 1.37 9.77 -4.75
N VAL A 45 1.40 10.72 -3.81
CA VAL A 45 2.66 11.13 -3.17
C VAL A 45 3.02 10.08 -2.12
N ILE A 46 4.19 9.45 -2.26
CA ILE A 46 4.69 8.52 -1.25
C ILE A 46 5.18 9.34 -0.04
N PRO A 47 4.60 9.15 1.16
CA PRO A 47 4.98 9.87 2.38
C PRO A 47 6.47 9.69 2.73
N LYS A 48 7.05 10.71 3.39
CA LYS A 48 8.48 10.73 3.71
C LYS A 48 8.93 9.49 4.49
N ARG A 49 8.17 9.08 5.51
CA ARG A 49 8.45 7.89 6.33
C ARG A 49 8.58 6.64 5.47
N VAL A 50 7.63 6.41 4.56
CA VAL A 50 7.64 5.26 3.64
C VAL A 50 8.85 5.31 2.70
N ARG A 51 9.20 6.50 2.16
CA ARG A 51 10.38 6.64 1.31
C ARG A 51 11.67 6.25 2.04
N GLU A 52 11.84 6.70 3.28
CA GLU A 52 13.02 6.43 4.09
C GLU A 52 13.09 4.96 4.52
N GLN A 53 11.97 4.39 4.97
CA GLN A 53 11.89 2.99 5.40
C GLN A 53 12.23 2.00 4.28
N PHE A 54 11.76 2.28 3.06
CA PHE A 54 11.97 1.39 1.90
C PHE A 54 13.11 1.83 0.98
N GLY A 55 13.87 2.86 1.34
CA GLY A 55 15.01 3.36 0.56
C GLY A 55 14.64 3.84 -0.85
N LEU A 56 13.44 4.38 -1.03
CA LEU A 56 12.93 4.78 -2.34
C LEU A 56 13.64 6.02 -2.87
N SER A 57 14.05 5.97 -4.14
CA SER A 57 14.74 7.08 -4.80
C SER A 57 13.90 7.69 -5.94
N PRO A 58 13.99 9.01 -6.19
CA PRO A 58 13.36 9.62 -7.36
C PRO A 58 13.80 8.94 -8.67
N GLY A 59 12.85 8.69 -9.57
CA GLY A 59 13.11 8.00 -10.84
C GLY A 59 13.18 6.47 -10.76
N GLN A 60 13.08 5.88 -9.57
CA GLN A 60 13.00 4.43 -9.40
C GLN A 60 11.74 3.88 -10.08
N THR A 61 11.91 2.81 -10.87
CA THR A 61 10.78 2.11 -11.49
C THR A 61 10.17 1.11 -10.52
N LEU A 62 8.85 1.18 -10.36
CA LEU A 62 8.05 0.26 -9.56
C LEU A 62 7.05 -0.45 -10.46
N GLN A 63 6.88 -1.75 -10.26
CA GLN A 63 5.77 -2.51 -10.80
C GLN A 63 4.53 -2.27 -9.93
N VAL A 64 3.39 -2.06 -10.58
CA VAL A 64 2.10 -1.88 -9.91
C VAL A 64 1.28 -3.15 -10.08
N ILE A 65 0.84 -3.75 -8.97
CA ILE A 65 0.01 -4.96 -8.95
C ILE A 65 -1.33 -4.59 -8.32
N ALA A 66 -2.41 -4.79 -9.06
CA ALA A 66 -3.77 -4.61 -8.55
C ALA A 66 -4.26 -5.90 -7.88
N LEU A 67 -4.65 -5.80 -6.61
CA LEU A 67 -5.20 -6.90 -5.83
C LEU A 67 -6.60 -6.50 -5.31
N PRO A 68 -7.42 -7.46 -4.86
CA PRO A 68 -8.69 -7.13 -4.22
C PRO A 68 -8.48 -6.18 -3.03
N GLY A 69 -9.02 -4.96 -3.14
CA GLY A 69 -9.00 -3.94 -2.09
C GLY A 69 -7.70 -3.13 -1.94
N ARG A 70 -6.64 -3.38 -2.72
CA ARG A 70 -5.37 -2.62 -2.63
C ARG A 70 -4.52 -2.69 -3.89
N ILE A 71 -3.53 -1.81 -3.96
CA ILE A 71 -2.41 -1.92 -4.90
C ILE A 71 -1.13 -2.24 -4.15
N GLU A 72 -0.26 -3.03 -4.77
CA GLU A 72 1.10 -3.28 -4.29
C GLU A 72 2.11 -2.66 -5.25
N LEU A 73 3.13 -2.01 -4.70
CA LEU A 73 4.21 -1.39 -5.46
C LEU A 73 5.50 -2.15 -5.18
N VAL A 74 6.07 -2.76 -6.22
CA VAL A 74 7.26 -3.61 -6.10
C VAL A 74 8.41 -3.00 -6.92
N PRO A 75 9.58 -2.73 -6.32
CA PRO A 75 10.74 -2.27 -7.08
C PRO A 75 11.08 -3.19 -8.26
N THR A 76 11.14 -2.64 -9.47
CA THR A 76 11.59 -3.40 -10.63
C THR A 76 13.11 -3.45 -10.61
N GLN A 77 13.67 -4.60 -10.24
CA GLN A 77 15.11 -4.83 -10.34
C GLN A 77 15.45 -5.29 -11.75
N THR A 78 16.48 -4.69 -12.36
CA THR A 78 16.98 -5.21 -13.63
C THR A 78 17.68 -6.55 -13.39
N PRO A 79 17.62 -7.51 -14.33
CA PRO A 79 18.40 -8.75 -14.22
C PRO A 79 19.91 -8.48 -14.07
N ALA A 80 20.40 -7.33 -14.55
CA ALA A 80 21.77 -6.90 -14.35
C ALA A 80 22.09 -6.55 -12.89
N ALA A 81 21.17 -5.92 -12.16
CA ALA A 81 21.33 -5.61 -10.73
C ALA A 81 21.32 -6.87 -9.85
N LEU A 82 20.74 -7.96 -10.35
CA LEU A 82 20.72 -9.27 -9.68
C LEU A 82 22.00 -10.08 -9.91
N ARG A 83 22.85 -9.71 -10.89
CA ARG A 83 24.11 -10.41 -11.13
C ARG A 83 25.07 -10.19 -9.97
N GLY A 84 25.58 -11.29 -9.40
CA GLY A 84 26.56 -11.26 -8.31
C GLY A 84 25.97 -11.00 -6.92
N PHE A 85 24.64 -10.95 -6.78
CA PHE A 85 23.99 -10.85 -5.46
C PHE A 85 24.18 -12.11 -4.60
N LEU A 86 24.29 -13.28 -5.24
CA LEU A 86 24.58 -14.52 -4.52
C LEU A 86 26.06 -14.55 -4.11
N PRO A 87 26.37 -14.69 -2.81
CA PRO A 87 27.74 -14.82 -2.35
C PRO A 87 28.36 -16.13 -2.84
N GLY A 88 29.62 -16.09 -3.26
CA GLY A 88 30.41 -17.27 -3.60
C GLY A 88 30.89 -17.30 -5.05
N LYS A 89 31.94 -18.09 -5.28
CA LYS A 89 32.44 -18.37 -6.63
C LYS A 89 31.49 -19.34 -7.32
N ASN A 90 31.15 -19.06 -8.57
CA ASN A 90 30.40 -19.97 -9.41
C ASN A 90 31.27 -21.22 -9.71
N THR A 91 31.04 -22.34 -9.02
CA THR A 91 31.86 -23.56 -9.09
C THR A 91 31.24 -24.68 -9.92
N PHE A 92 30.10 -24.46 -10.58
CA PHE A 92 29.46 -25.52 -11.36
C PHE A 92 30.16 -25.72 -12.71
N GLN A 93 30.42 -26.98 -13.08
CA GLN A 93 30.78 -27.33 -14.45
C GLN A 93 29.51 -27.44 -15.29
N ARG A 94 29.45 -26.74 -16.42
CA ARG A 94 28.36 -26.88 -17.39
C ARG A 94 28.60 -28.12 -18.25
N GLU A 95 27.55 -28.88 -18.51
CA GLU A 95 27.57 -29.96 -19.50
C GLU A 95 27.87 -29.39 -20.89
N GLY A 96 28.65 -30.12 -21.70
CA GLY A 96 29.19 -29.62 -22.97
C GLY A 96 28.14 -29.24 -24.02
N ASP A 97 26.91 -29.74 -23.90
CA ASP A 97 25.78 -29.43 -24.79
C ASP A 97 25.04 -28.12 -24.41
N ARG A 98 25.53 -27.41 -23.37
CA ARG A 98 24.92 -26.18 -22.85
C ARG A 98 25.91 -25.00 -22.80
N LEU A 99 26.94 -25.05 -23.63
CA LEU A 99 27.94 -24.00 -23.84
C LEU A 99 27.66 -23.20 -25.12
#